data_AF-T0HZF1-F1
#
_entry.id   AF-T0HZF1-F1
#
_cell.length_a   1.000
_cell.length_b   1.000
_cell.length_c   1.000
_cell.angle_alpha   90.00
_cell.angle_beta   90.00
_cell.angle_gamma   90.00
#
_symmetry.space_group_name_H-M   'P 1'
#
loop_
_entity.id
_entity.type
_entity.pdbx_description
1 polymer ?
#
loop_
_entity_poly.entity_id
_entity_poly.type
_entity_poly.pdbx_seq_one_letter_code
_entity_poly.pdbx_strand_id
1 'polypeptide(L)' 'MQPPPTRASKRGKAANAPIVVTDDWPEQVPIGDAELRVIEGGLREELDALFGTLP' A
#
# COMPACT_ATOMS: atom_id res chain seq x y z
N MET A 1 -2.58 -24.40 1.50
CA MET A 1 -1.91 -23.50 0.52
C MET A 1 -2.95 -22.46 0.13
N GLN A 2 -2.93 -21.28 0.76
CA GLN A 2 -3.82 -20.17 0.40
C GLN A 2 -3.30 -19.55 -0.90
N PRO A 3 -4.16 -19.29 -1.90
CA PRO A 3 -3.72 -18.64 -3.13
C PRO A 3 -3.11 -17.26 -2.82
N PRO A 4 -2.09 -16.82 -3.58
CA PRO A 4 -1.48 -15.52 -3.36
C PRO A 4 -2.53 -14.40 -3.51
N PRO A 5 -2.50 -13.35 -2.67
CA PRO A 5 -3.49 -12.29 -2.72
C PRO A 5 -3.49 -11.64 -4.10
N THR A 6 -4.64 -11.68 -4.77
CA THR A 6 -4.78 -11.15 -6.13
C THR A 6 -4.72 -9.63 -6.09
N ARG A 7 -3.75 -9.05 -6.79
CA ARG A 7 -3.67 -7.59 -6.94
C ARG A 7 -4.89 -7.07 -7.68
N ALA A 8 -5.54 -6.05 -7.13
CA ALA A 8 -6.66 -5.39 -7.80
C ALA A 8 -6.17 -4.83 -9.15
N SER A 9 -6.82 -5.24 -10.24
CA SER A 9 -6.51 -4.76 -11.59
C SER A 9 -6.62 -3.23 -11.66
N LYS A 10 -5.74 -2.58 -12.44
CA LYS A 10 -5.87 -1.15 -12.77
C LYS A 10 -7.27 -0.90 -13.31
N ARG A 11 -8.11 -0.25 -12.51
CA ARG A 11 -9.49 0.07 -12.87
C ARG A 11 -9.43 1.00 -14.07
N GLY A 12 -9.92 0.54 -15.23
CA GLY A 12 -10.13 1.43 -16.39
C GLY A 12 -10.97 2.63 -15.95
N LYS A 13 -10.68 3.80 -16.55
CA LYS A 13 -11.25 5.13 -16.25
C LYS A 13 -12.62 5.01 -15.57
N ALA A 14 -12.64 5.14 -14.24
CA ALA A 14 -13.84 4.87 -13.46
C ALA A 14 -14.96 5.80 -13.96
N ALA A 15 -16.13 5.23 -14.24
CA ALA A 15 -17.35 6.03 -14.39
C ALA A 15 -17.53 6.89 -13.12
N ASN A 16 -18.17 8.05 -13.26
CA ASN A 16 -18.34 9.08 -12.22
C ASN A 16 -19.29 8.62 -11.10
N ALA A 17 -19.03 7.45 -10.52
CA ALA A 17 -19.79 6.83 -9.45
C ALA A 17 -19.26 7.31 -8.09
N PRO A 18 -20.14 7.43 -7.07
CA PRO A 18 -19.73 7.74 -5.71
C PRO A 18 -18.71 6.71 -5.20
N ILE A 19 -17.60 7.18 -4.63
CA ILE A 19 -16.66 6.32 -3.93
C ILE A 19 -17.34 5.85 -2.65
N VAL A 20 -17.58 4.54 -2.53
CA VAL A 20 -18.03 3.92 -1.29
C VAL A 20 -16.79 3.39 -0.58
N VAL A 21 -16.54 3.88 0.64
CA VAL A 21 -15.46 3.40 1.50
C VAL A 21 -16.02 2.26 2.35
N THR A 22 -15.40 1.09 2.26
CA THR A 22 -15.76 -0.13 2.99
C THR A 22 -14.54 -0.68 3.71
N ASP A 23 -14.75 -1.34 4.85
CA ASP A 23 -13.69 -1.95 5.68
C ASP A 23 -13.38 -3.40 5.27
N ASP A 24 -13.73 -3.80 4.04
CA ASP A 24 -13.58 -5.14 3.48
C ASP A 24 -12.16 -5.45 2.99
N TRP A 25 -11.16 -5.06 3.79
CA TRP A 25 -9.76 -5.27 3.45
C TRP A 25 -9.43 -6.77 3.43
N PRO A 26 -8.59 -7.22 2.47
CA PRO A 26 -8.12 -8.59 2.48
C PRO A 26 -7.28 -8.83 3.74
N GLU A 27 -7.29 -10.07 4.23
CA GLU A 27 -6.42 -10.51 5.34
C GLU A 27 -4.94 -10.20 5.05
N GLN A 28 -4.55 -10.27 3.78
CA GLN A 28 -3.23 -9.86 3.32
C GLN A 28 -3.32 -8.87 2.16
N VAL A 29 -2.83 -7.65 2.40
CA VAL A 29 -2.79 -6.60 1.37
C VAL A 29 -1.76 -7.00 0.32
N PRO A 30 -2.10 -6.99 -0.99
CA PRO A 30 -1.20 -7.41 -2.05
C PRO A 30 -0.15 -6.32 -2.33
N ILE A 31 0.84 -6.19 -1.45
CA ILE A 31 2.00 -5.31 -1.58
C ILE A 31 3.21 -6.18 -1.91
N GLY A 32 3.87 -5.92 -3.05
CA GLY A 32 5.09 -6.63 -3.44
C GLY A 32 6.36 -6.01 -2.83
N ASP A 33 7.48 -6.73 -2.89
CA ASP A 33 8.78 -6.29 -2.33
C ASP A 33 9.24 -4.94 -2.87
N ALA A 34 9.06 -4.69 -4.18
CA ALA A 34 9.44 -3.42 -4.78
C ALA A 34 8.62 -2.24 -4.23
N GLU A 35 7.33 -2.45 -3.98
CA GLU A 35 6.45 -1.45 -3.38
C GLU A 35 6.82 -1.23 -1.91
N LEU A 36 7.12 -2.32 -1.19
CA LEU A 36 7.56 -2.25 0.19
C LEU A 36 8.84 -1.42 0.34
N ARG A 37 9.83 -1.60 -0.54
CA ARG A 37 11.07 -0.82 -0.52
C ARG A 37 10.85 0.68 -0.69
N VAL A 38 9.90 1.07 -1.54
CA VAL A 38 9.56 2.50 -1.74
C VAL A 38 8.92 3.06 -0.47
N ILE A 39 7.99 2.32 0.14
CA ILE A 39 7.32 2.73 1.39
C ILE A 39 8.34 2.83 2.53
N GLU A 40 9.21 1.84 2.70
CA GLU A 40 10.28 1.85 3.71
C GLU A 40 11.23 3.03 3.55
N GLY A 41 11.60 3.35 2.30
CA GLY A 41 12.46 4.50 1.99
C GLY A 41 11.83 5.82 2.41
N GLY A 42 10.59 6.08 1.99
CA GLY A 42 9.87 7.30 2.39
C GLY A 42 9.62 7.37 3.90
N LEU A 43 9.29 6.24 4.52
CA LEU A 43 9.11 6.18 5.98
C LEU A 43 10.41 6.51 6.72
N ARG A 44 11.57 6.07 6.22
CA ARG A 44 12.87 6.44 6.81
C ARG A 44 13.07 7.95 6.81
N GLU A 45 12.79 8.61 5.70
CA GLU A 45 12.94 10.08 5.59
C GLU A 45 12.04 10.81 6.61
N GLU A 46 10.78 10.39 6.73
CA GLU A 46 9.84 10.95 7.71
C GLU A 46 10.28 10.66 9.16
N LEU A 47 10.76 9.45 9.44
CA LEU A 47 11.26 9.09 10.77
C LEU A 47 12.53 9.87 11.13
N ASP A 48 13.45 10.05 10.18
CA ASP A 48 14.65 10.85 10.38
C ASP A 48 14.28 12.34 10.61
N ALA A 49 13.26 12.86 9.93
CA ALA A 49 12.76 14.22 10.16
C ALA A 49 12.12 14.38 11.55
N LEU A 50 11.44 13.34 12.04
CA LEU A 50 10.75 13.37 13.34
C LEU A 50 11.67 13.10 14.54
N PHE A 51 12.65 12.20 14.37
CA PHE A 51 13.46 11.67 15.48
C PHE A 51 14.97 11.89 15.34
N GLY A 52 15.41 12.45 14.21
CA GLY A 52 16.83 12.50 13.84
C GLY A 52 17.30 11.18 13.23
N THR A 53 18.49 11.20 12.62
CA THR A 53 19.03 10.02 11.95
C THR A 53 19.48 8.97 12.96
N LEU A 54 19.17 7.70 12.67
CA LEU A 54 19.72 6.58 13.44
C LEU A 54 21.27 6.58 13.38
N PRO A 55 21.95 6.24 14.50
CA PRO A 55 23.41 6.17 14.56
C PRO A 55 24.01 5.04 13.72
#